data_AF-A0AAV7WXQ3-F1
#
_entry.id   AF-A0AAV7WXQ3-F1
#
_cell.length_a   1.000
_cell.length_b   1.000
_cell.length_c   1.000
_cell.angle_alpha   90.00
_cell.angle_beta   90.00
_cell.angle_gamma   90.00
#
_symmetry.space_group_name_H-M   'P 1'
#
loop_
_entity.id
_entity.type
_entity.pdbx_description
1 polymer ?
#
loop_
_entity_poly.entity_id
_entity_poly.type
_entity_poly.pdbx_seq_one_letter_code
_entity_poly.pdbx_strand_id
1 'polypeptide(L)'
;MRLPNVAIQREHHLTPTVDEIVAEVSGSRWFSKMDLHAGYHQLMLTPESRAITTLSTHVGLRRYKRLSFGIAGAAEVFQDTIQGVLASLEGVINVSDDI
;
A
#
# COMPACT_ATOMS: atom_id res chain seq x y z
N MET A 1 -7.30 14.84 -1.95
CA MET A 1 -8.35 13.81 -1.78
C MET A 1 -9.09 13.93 -0.44
N ARG A 2 -9.39 15.13 0.09
CA ARG A 2 -10.00 15.24 1.44
C ARG A 2 -11.47 14.81 1.48
N LEU A 3 -12.31 15.36 0.59
CA LEU A 3 -13.74 15.02 0.54
C LEU A 3 -14.00 13.57 0.10
N PRO A 4 -13.34 13.03 -0.94
CA PRO A 4 -13.55 11.65 -1.34
C PRO A 4 -13.22 10.65 -0.22
N ASN A 5 -12.19 10.91 0.58
CA ASN A 5 -11.79 10.02 1.68
C ASN A 5 -12.87 9.83 2.76
N VAL A 6 -13.80 10.78 2.92
CA VAL A 6 -14.92 10.63 3.86
C VAL A 6 -15.89 9.53 3.41
N ALA A 7 -15.99 9.30 2.10
CA ALA A 7 -16.85 8.27 1.51
C ALA A 7 -16.14 6.93 1.33
N ILE A 8 -14.82 6.87 1.56
CA ILE A 8 -14.04 5.63 1.41
C ILE A 8 -14.12 4.85 2.72
N GLN A 9 -14.64 3.63 2.64
CA GLN A 9 -14.59 2.68 3.74
C GLN A 9 -13.17 2.11 3.82
N ARG A 10 -12.53 2.27 4.98
CA ARG A 10 -11.18 1.76 5.21
C ARG A 10 -11.25 0.33 5.74
N GLU A 11 -10.41 -0.51 5.17
CA GLU A 11 -10.11 -1.81 5.77
C GLU A 11 -9.12 -1.62 6.92
N HIS A 12 -9.26 -2.43 7.96
CA HIS A 12 -8.36 -2.42 9.10
C HIS A 12 -7.31 -3.52 8.92
N HIS A 13 -6.15 -3.15 8.37
CA HIS A 13 -5.01 -4.04 8.26
C HIS A 13 -4.05 -3.79 9.44
N LEU A 14 -3.66 -4.84 10.14
CA LEU A 14 -2.75 -4.75 11.28
C LEU A 14 -1.31 -4.66 10.77
N THR A 15 -0.66 -3.52 11.00
CA THR A 15 0.78 -3.40 10.78
C THR A 15 1.53 -4.08 11.93
N PRO A 16 2.54 -4.91 11.65
CA PRO A 16 3.35 -5.52 12.69
C PRO A 16 4.07 -4.44 13.52
N THR A 17 4.23 -4.70 14.80
CA THR A 17 4.98 -3.85 15.72
C THR A 17 6.49 -4.04 15.52
N VAL A 18 7.28 -3.06 15.98
CA VAL A 18 8.74 -3.14 15.90
C VAL A 18 9.27 -4.37 16.65
N ASP A 19 8.68 -4.71 17.79
CA ASP A 19 9.11 -5.87 18.58
C ASP A 19 8.85 -7.20 17.84
N GLU A 20 7.72 -7.32 17.14
CA GLU A 20 7.40 -8.49 16.30
C GLU A 20 8.39 -8.62 15.14
N ILE A 21 8.72 -7.50 14.47
CA ILE A 21 9.70 -7.48 13.37
C ILE A 21 11.08 -7.90 13.87
N VAL A 22 11.52 -7.36 15.02
CA VAL A 22 12.82 -7.68 15.62
C VAL A 22 12.89 -9.15 16.03
N ALA A 23 11.80 -9.70 16.57
CA ALA A 23 11.73 -11.11 16.94
C ALA A 23 11.85 -12.02 15.71
N GLU A 24 11.17 -11.68 14.61
CA GLU A 24 11.14 -12.48 13.38
C GLU A 24 12.51 -12.53 12.69
N VAL A 25 13.25 -11.42 12.66
CA VAL A 25 14.58 -11.37 12.03
C VAL A 25 15.71 -11.83 12.96
N SER A 26 15.40 -12.14 14.22
CA SER A 26 16.37 -12.55 15.23
C SER A 26 17.14 -13.80 14.79
N GLY A 27 18.46 -13.77 14.95
CA GLY A 27 19.35 -14.86 14.52
C GLY A 27 19.83 -14.75 13.06
N SER A 28 19.33 -13.80 12.28
CA SER A 28 19.86 -13.50 10.95
C SER A 28 21.26 -12.87 11.02
N ARG A 29 22.14 -13.28 10.12
CA ARG A 29 23.52 -12.76 10.04
C ARG A 29 23.66 -11.58 9.07
N TRP A 30 22.80 -11.51 8.07
CA TRP A 30 22.85 -10.53 7.00
C TRP A 30 21.44 -9.99 6.75
N PHE A 31 21.37 -8.70 6.46
CA PHE A 31 20.12 -8.00 6.17
C PHE A 31 20.27 -7.26 4.86
N SER A 32 19.21 -7.27 4.06
CA SER A 32 19.06 -6.43 2.88
C SER A 32 17.74 -5.68 3.01
N LYS A 33 17.70 -4.47 2.48
CA LYS A 33 16.51 -3.64 2.44
C LYS A 33 16.21 -3.27 0.99
N MET A 34 14.96 -3.42 0.56
CA MET A 34 14.47 -3.00 -0.74
C MET A 34 13.34 -2.00 -0.57
N ASP A 35 13.47 -0.83 -1.22
CA ASP A 35 12.43 0.19 -1.27
C ASP A 35 11.61 0.05 -2.56
N LEU A 36 10.28 -0.04 -2.42
CA LEU A 36 9.35 -0.09 -3.53
C LEU A 36 9.05 1.33 -4.02
N HIS A 37 9.89 1.82 -4.95
CA HIS A 37 9.72 3.15 -5.52
C HIS A 37 8.30 3.38 -6.07
N ALA A 38 7.64 4.43 -5.56
CA ALA A 38 6.27 4.78 -5.89
C ALA A 38 5.30 3.58 -5.80
N GLY A 39 5.46 2.76 -4.75
CA GLY A 39 4.79 1.48 -4.55
C GLY A 39 3.30 1.50 -4.86
N TYR A 40 2.56 2.49 -4.35
CA TYR A 40 1.11 2.59 -4.59
C TYR A 40 0.75 2.61 -6.07
N HIS A 41 1.52 3.29 -6.92
CA HIS A 41 1.23 3.33 -8.35
C HIS A 41 1.42 1.97 -9.04
N GLN A 42 2.07 1.00 -8.41
CA GLN A 42 2.21 -0.35 -8.95
C GLN A 42 0.87 -1.11 -8.93
N LEU A 43 -0.02 -0.79 -7.97
CA LEU A 43 -1.32 -1.42 -7.83
C LEU A 43 -2.38 -0.78 -8.73
N MET A 44 -3.17 -1.61 -9.43
CA MET A 44 -4.29 -1.15 -10.25
C MET A 44 -5.56 -1.02 -9.44
N LEU A 45 -6.28 0.08 -9.64
CA LEU A 45 -7.64 0.22 -9.11
C LEU A 45 -8.62 -0.56 -9.99
N THR A 46 -9.58 -1.22 -9.34
CA THR A 46 -10.74 -1.80 -10.02
C THR A 46 -11.48 -0.72 -10.82
N PRO A 47 -12.05 -1.03 -11.99
CA PRO A 47 -12.75 -0.04 -12.83
C PRO A 47 -13.81 0.78 -12.08
N GLU A 48 -14.50 0.15 -11.14
CA GLU A 48 -15.58 0.71 -10.32
C GLU A 48 -15.03 1.78 -9.36
N SER A 49 -13.93 1.47 -8.68
CA SER A 49 -13.29 2.37 -7.70
C SER A 49 -12.62 3.59 -8.35
N ARG A 50 -12.40 3.60 -9.66
CA ARG A 50 -11.75 4.75 -10.34
C ARG A 50 -12.61 6.01 -10.35
N ALA A 51 -13.93 5.90 -10.17
CA ALA A 51 -14.81 7.06 -10.21
C ALA A 51 -14.53 8.05 -9.07
N ILE A 52 -14.24 7.53 -7.86
CA ILE A 52 -14.01 8.35 -6.65
C ILE A 52 -12.68 9.12 -6.70
N THR A 53 -11.77 8.73 -7.59
CA THR A 53 -10.46 9.37 -7.79
C THR A 53 -10.47 10.42 -8.89
N THR A 54 -11.66 10.84 -9.34
CA THR A 54 -11.81 11.86 -10.38
C THR A 54 -11.39 13.23 -9.85
N LEU A 55 -10.56 13.91 -10.63
CA LEU A 55 -10.03 15.24 -10.37
C LEU A 55 -10.33 16.16 -11.57
N SER A 56 -10.67 17.41 -11.27
CA SER A 56 -10.89 18.45 -12.27
C SER A 56 -9.57 19.13 -12.60
N THR A 57 -9.25 19.22 -13.89
CA THR A 57 -8.11 19.98 -14.40
C THR A 57 -8.59 21.07 -15.35
N HIS A 58 -7.73 22.04 -15.66
CA HIS A 58 -8.02 23.08 -16.65
C HIS A 58 -8.34 22.54 -18.06
N VAL A 59 -7.98 21.29 -18.36
CA VAL A 59 -8.29 20.59 -19.63
C VAL A 59 -9.37 19.51 -19.48
N GLY A 60 -10.11 19.51 -18.38
CA GLY A 60 -11.22 18.60 -18.12
C GLY A 60 -10.95 17.56 -17.02
N LEU A 61 -11.84 16.57 -16.94
CA LEU A 61 -11.82 15.57 -15.88
C LEU A 61 -10.81 14.46 -16.16
N ARG A 62 -9.99 14.15 -15.17
CA ARG A 62 -9.07 13.00 -15.16
C ARG A 62 -9.38 12.13 -13.96
N ARG A 63 -8.99 10.86 -13.99
CA ARG A 63 -9.12 9.93 -12.86
C ARG A 63 -7.93 9.01 -12.80
N TYR A 64 -7.58 8.55 -11.61
CA TYR A 64 -6.49 7.59 -11.45
C TYR A 64 -6.95 6.19 -11.88
N LYS A 65 -6.05 5.45 -12.55
CA LYS A 65 -6.22 4.02 -12.84
C LYS A 65 -5.48 3.12 -11.85
N ARG A 66 -4.56 3.70 -11.09
CA ARG A 66 -3.65 3.06 -10.14
C ARG A 66 -3.87 3.66 -8.76
N LEU A 67 -3.56 2.92 -7.71
CA LEU A 67 -3.69 3.43 -6.35
C LEU A 67 -2.78 4.66 -6.20
N SER A 68 -3.35 5.77 -5.72
CA SER A 68 -2.67 7.05 -5.64
C SER A 68 -2.50 7.51 -4.20
N PHE A 69 -1.44 8.26 -3.95
CA PHE A 69 -1.20 8.88 -2.64
C PHE A 69 -2.37 9.73 -2.16
N GLY A 70 -2.61 9.68 -0.84
CA GLY A 70 -3.65 10.46 -0.18
C GLY A 70 -5.06 9.87 -0.25
N ILE A 71 -5.24 8.69 -0.83
CA ILE A 71 -6.46 7.88 -0.68
C ILE A 71 -6.49 7.28 0.73
N ALA A 72 -7.62 7.40 1.43
CA ALA A 72 -7.83 6.70 2.70
C ALA A 72 -7.85 5.17 2.47
N GLY A 73 -7.12 4.39 3.27
CA GLY A 73 -7.05 2.93 3.08
C GLY A 73 -5.95 2.47 2.12
N ALA A 74 -5.20 3.38 1.47
CA ALA A 74 -4.19 3.00 0.48
C ALA A 74 -3.03 2.19 1.08
N ALA A 75 -2.59 2.53 2.29
CA ALA A 75 -1.49 1.84 2.94
C ALA A 75 -1.89 0.41 3.32
N GLU A 76 -3.12 0.23 3.78
CA GLU A 76 -3.69 -1.06 4.19
C GLU A 76 -3.81 -2.01 2.99
N VAL A 77 -4.41 -1.53 1.90
CA VAL A 77 -4.51 -2.30 0.65
C VAL A 77 -3.12 -2.66 0.11
N PHE A 78 -2.17 -1.72 0.18
CA PHE A 78 -0.81 -1.96 -0.28
C PHE A 78 -0.09 -3.01 0.57
N GLN A 79 -0.14 -2.87 1.89
CA GLN A 79 0.46 -3.79 2.84
C GLN A 79 -0.08 -5.22 2.65
N ASP A 80 -1.40 -5.37 2.57
CA ASP A 80 -2.07 -6.67 2.36
C ASP A 80 -1.66 -7.32 1.04
N THR A 81 -1.62 -6.52 -0.03
CA THR A 81 -1.22 -7.02 -1.36
C THR A 81 0.24 -7.49 -1.37
N ILE A 82 1.16 -6.72 -0.80
CA ILE A 82 2.59 -7.08 -0.77
C ILE A 82 2.81 -8.28 0.16
N GLN A 83 2.14 -8.36 1.31
CA GLN A 83 2.17 -9.54 2.17
C GLN A 83 1.73 -10.80 1.42
N GLY A 84 0.63 -10.72 0.66
CA GLY A 84 0.14 -11.83 -0.16
C GLY A 84 1.15 -12.29 -1.23
N VAL A 85 1.89 -11.35 -1.84
CA VAL A 85 2.94 -11.67 -2.82
C VAL A 85 4.15 -12.32 -2.16
N LEU A 86 4.51 -11.91 -0.95
CA LEU A 86 5.69 -12.40 -0.23
C LEU A 86 5.42 -13.63 0.64
N ALA A 87 4.16 -14.04 0.82
CA ALA A 87 3.74 -15.08 1.75
C ALA A 87 4.43 -16.45 1.58
N SER A 88 5.01 -16.72 0.41
CA SER A 88 5.77 -17.96 0.15
C SER A 88 7.27 -17.87 0.45
N LEU A 89 7.77 -16.73 0.90
CA LEU A 89 9.19 -16.49 1.17
C LEU A 89 9.44 -16.46 2.68
N GLU A 90 10.39 -17.27 3.14
CA GLU A 90 10.83 -17.28 4.53
C GLU A 90 11.88 -16.18 4.78
N GLY A 91 11.86 -15.57 5.97
CA GLY A 91 12.82 -14.54 6.36
C GLY A 91 12.64 -13.21 5.63
N VAL A 92 11.47 -12.96 5.04
CA VAL A 92 11.12 -11.71 4.36
C VAL A 92 9.96 -11.05 5.08
N ILE A 93 10.10 -9.76 5.38
CA ILE A 93 9.09 -8.98 6.10
C ILE A 93 8.88 -7.68 5.33
N ASN A 94 7.63 -7.33 5.02
CA ASN A 94 7.32 -6.02 4.47
C ASN A 94 6.75 -5.08 5.54
N VAL A 95 7.18 -3.83 5.47
CA VAL A 95 6.66 -2.74 6.30
C VAL A 95 6.46 -1.53 5.40
N SER A 96 5.20 -1.22 5.09
CA SER A 96 4.86 -0.20 4.10
C SER A 96 5.54 -0.48 2.76
N ASP A 97 6.39 0.43 2.29
CA ASP A 97 7.09 0.34 1.00
C ASP A 97 8.44 -0.40 1.10
N ASP A 98 8.85 -0.80 2.31
CA ASP A 98 10.11 -1.49 2.56
C ASP A 98 9.90 -3.01 2.65
N ILE A 99 10.86 -3.76 2.09
CA ILE A 99 11.02 -5.23 2.23
C ILE A 99 12.42 -5.52 2.77
#